data_AF-I4N2X2-F1
#
_entry.id   AF-I4N2X2-F1
#
_cell.length_a   1.000
_cell.length_b   1.000
_cell.length_c   1.000
_cell.angle_alpha   90.00
_cell.angle_beta   90.00
_cell.angle_gamma   90.00
#
_symmetry.space_group_name_H-M   'P 1'
#
loop_
_entity.id
_entity.type
_entity.pdbx_description
1 polymer ?
#
loop_
_entity_poly.entity_id
_entity_poly.type
_entity_poly.pdbx_seq_one_letter_code
_entity_poly.pdbx_strand_id
1 'polypeptide(L)'
;GQQREAGPEALRDAAHQALEWASLPASAIERVWQTGVDPRRSLCLATVLSDAGLPQAHKGEMCKLNALLGQVGNASPWLGIAAASQKIKEGAGPQFMFSGDGGVEDGLWCTVLTPAPPLLKQGVSAAGAPDVR
;
A
#
# COMPACT_ATOMS: atom_id res chain seq x y z
N GLY A 1 4.50 -13.78 -17.54
CA GLY A 1 3.72 -12.97 -16.58
C GLY A 1 2.41 -12.63 -17.24
N GLN A 2 1.29 -12.80 -16.54
CA GLN A 2 -0.04 -12.51 -17.09
C GLN A 2 -0.19 -10.98 -17.18
N GLN A 3 -0.16 -10.43 -18.39
CA GLN A 3 -0.45 -9.00 -18.61
C GLN A 3 -1.88 -8.74 -18.17
N ARG A 4 -2.06 -7.92 -17.13
CA ARG A 4 -3.38 -7.44 -16.70
C ARG A 4 -3.76 -6.25 -17.57
N GLU A 5 -5.06 -6.08 -17.79
CA GLU A 5 -5.60 -4.95 -18.53
C GLU A 5 -5.14 -3.63 -17.90
N ALA A 6 -4.54 -2.75 -18.70
CA ALA A 6 -3.97 -1.47 -18.27
C ALA A 6 -5.02 -0.35 -18.10
N GLY A 7 -6.30 -0.68 -18.25
CA GLY A 7 -7.41 0.27 -18.29
C GLY A 7 -7.74 0.88 -16.91
N PRO A 8 -8.36 2.08 -16.89
CA PRO A 8 -8.81 2.73 -15.65
C PRO A 8 -9.86 1.91 -14.89
N GLU A 9 -10.74 1.19 -15.59
CA GLU A 9 -11.76 0.34 -14.98
C GLU A 9 -11.15 -0.85 -14.22
N ALA A 10 -10.24 -1.59 -14.87
CA ALA A 10 -9.51 -2.69 -14.24
C ALA A 10 -8.72 -2.21 -13.01
N LEU A 11 -8.18 -1.00 -13.06
CA LEU A 11 -7.46 -0.41 -11.94
C LEU A 11 -8.39 0.02 -10.80
N ARG A 12 -9.55 0.59 -11.12
CA ARG A 12 -10.59 0.90 -10.13
C ARG A 12 -11.08 -0.37 -9.43
N ASP A 13 -11.35 -1.42 -10.19
CA ASP A 13 -11.81 -2.69 -9.65
C ASP A 13 -10.72 -3.34 -8.78
N ALA A 14 -9.45 -3.25 -9.18
CA ALA A 14 -8.33 -3.66 -8.33
C ALA A 14 -8.23 -2.83 -7.03
N ALA A 15 -8.54 -1.54 -7.07
CA ALA A 15 -8.56 -0.68 -5.88
C ALA A 15 -9.67 -1.08 -4.91
N HIS A 16 -10.89 -1.31 -5.41
CA HIS A 16 -12.00 -1.83 -4.60
C HIS A 16 -11.68 -3.20 -4.03
N GLN A 17 -11.13 -4.11 -4.84
CA GLN A 17 -10.79 -5.46 -4.40
C GLN A 17 -9.76 -5.43 -3.25
N ALA A 18 -8.76 -4.55 -3.32
CA ALA A 18 -7.77 -4.41 -2.26
C ALA A 18 -8.38 -3.89 -0.94
N LEU A 19 -9.32 -2.94 -1.02
CA LEU A 19 -10.06 -2.44 0.14
C LEU A 19 -10.96 -3.51 0.75
N GLU A 20 -11.65 -4.29 -0.08
CA GLU A 20 -12.48 -5.41 0.35
C GLU A 20 -11.66 -6.48 1.08
N TRP A 21 -10.50 -6.87 0.53
CA TRP A 21 -9.62 -7.84 1.18
C TRP A 21 -9.11 -7.36 2.54
N ALA A 22 -8.86 -6.05 2.68
CA ALA A 22 -8.49 -5.45 3.95
C ALA A 22 -9.67 -5.26 4.91
N SER A 23 -10.91 -5.46 4.44
CA SER A 23 -12.15 -5.13 5.18
C SER A 23 -12.17 -3.69 5.68
N LEU A 24 -11.70 -2.74 4.86
CA LEU A 24 -11.63 -1.32 5.20
C LEU A 24 -12.41 -0.45 4.22
N PRO A 25 -13.16 0.56 4.70
CA PRO A 25 -13.69 1.59 3.82
C PRO A 25 -12.56 2.49 3.31
N ALA A 26 -12.72 3.05 2.11
CA ALA A 26 -11.73 3.97 1.53
C ALA A 26 -11.42 5.18 2.44
N SER A 27 -12.40 5.63 3.24
CA SER A 27 -12.25 6.72 4.21
C SER A 27 -11.34 6.40 5.40
N ALA A 28 -11.04 5.11 5.65
CA ALA A 28 -10.09 4.69 6.69
C ALA A 28 -8.63 4.73 6.22
N ILE A 29 -8.39 4.91 4.92
CA ILE A 29 -7.04 5.06 4.38
C ILE A 29 -6.52 6.45 4.77
N GLU A 30 -5.34 6.49 5.39
CA GLU A 30 -4.71 7.74 5.80
C GLU A 30 -3.87 8.37 4.67
N ARG A 31 -3.22 7.52 3.85
CA ARG A 31 -2.31 7.99 2.78
C ARG A 31 -2.25 7.02 1.61
N VAL A 32 -2.06 7.61 0.42
CA VAL A 32 -1.86 6.92 -0.85
C VAL A 32 -0.41 7.06 -1.32
N TRP A 33 0.18 5.96 -1.77
CA TRP A 33 1.54 5.86 -2.30
C TRP A 33 1.52 5.50 -3.79
N GLN A 34 2.48 6.04 -4.55
CA GLN A 34 2.73 5.68 -5.95
C GLN A 34 4.19 5.25 -6.11
N THR A 35 4.41 4.07 -6.66
CA THR A 35 5.75 3.55 -6.97
C THR A 35 5.76 2.79 -8.29
N GLY A 36 6.80 2.96 -9.11
CA GLY A 36 6.89 2.27 -10.41
C GLY A 36 5.76 2.62 -11.39
N VAL A 37 5.13 3.79 -11.24
CA VAL A 37 4.06 4.22 -12.15
C VAL A 37 4.53 5.37 -13.02
N ASP A 38 4.39 5.20 -14.34
CA ASP A 38 4.73 6.21 -15.34
C ASP A 38 3.96 7.53 -15.08
N PRO A 39 4.62 8.70 -15.09
CA PRO A 39 3.98 9.99 -14.87
C PRO A 39 2.79 10.29 -15.78
N ARG A 40 2.76 9.75 -17.01
CA ARG A 40 1.65 9.92 -17.97
C ARG A 40 0.34 9.33 -17.46
N ARG A 41 0.39 8.46 -16.45
CA ARG A 41 -0.79 7.85 -15.82
C ARG A 41 -1.40 8.67 -14.69
N SER A 42 -0.85 9.85 -14.39
CA SER A 42 -1.31 10.70 -13.28
C SER A 42 -2.81 11.04 -13.36
N LEU A 43 -3.34 11.30 -14.57
CA LEU A 43 -4.77 11.59 -14.74
C LEU A 43 -5.64 10.36 -14.48
N CYS A 44 -5.24 9.21 -15.02
CA CYS A 44 -5.91 7.93 -14.77
C CYS A 44 -5.94 7.59 -13.26
N LEU A 45 -4.82 7.77 -12.55
CA LEU A 45 -4.77 7.59 -11.10
C LEU A 45 -5.67 8.57 -10.34
N ALA A 46 -5.74 9.84 -10.76
CA ALA A 46 -6.61 10.82 -10.13
C ALA A 46 -8.09 10.44 -10.27
N THR A 47 -8.50 9.96 -11.45
CA THR A 47 -9.85 9.44 -11.69
C THR A 47 -10.13 8.22 -10.82
N VAL A 48 -9.23 7.23 -10.79
CA VAL A 48 -9.40 6.03 -9.96
C VAL A 48 -9.49 6.37 -8.47
N LEU A 49 -8.67 7.31 -7.98
CA LEU A 49 -8.74 7.78 -6.59
C LEU A 49 -10.10 8.37 -6.25
N SER A 50 -10.61 9.21 -7.16
CA SER A 50 -11.94 9.82 -7.02
C SER A 50 -13.04 8.77 -7.00
N ASP A 51 -13.03 7.86 -7.97
CA ASP A 51 -14.07 6.84 -8.15
C ASP A 51 -14.07 5.82 -7.00
N ALA A 52 -12.90 5.47 -6.49
CA ALA A 52 -12.76 4.57 -5.35
C ALA A 52 -13.03 5.23 -3.99
N GLY A 53 -13.33 6.54 -3.96
CA GLY A 53 -13.52 7.30 -2.73
C GLY A 53 -12.27 7.36 -1.84
N LEU A 54 -11.09 7.11 -2.42
CA LEU A 54 -9.82 7.18 -1.71
C LEU A 54 -9.46 8.64 -1.46
N PRO A 55 -8.67 8.94 -0.40
CA PRO A 55 -8.23 10.30 -0.13
C PRO A 55 -7.55 10.90 -1.35
N GLN A 56 -8.23 11.86 -1.99
CA GLN A 56 -7.58 12.70 -2.97
C GLN A 56 -6.54 13.55 -2.25
N ALA A 57 -5.44 13.80 -2.93
CA ALA A 57 -4.26 14.46 -2.37
C ALA A 57 -4.46 15.97 -2.08
N HIS A 58 -5.60 16.37 -1.53
CA HIS A 58 -5.94 17.76 -1.21
C HIS A 58 -5.49 18.21 0.18
N LYS A 59 -4.73 17.38 0.91
CA LYS A 59 -4.05 17.79 2.15
C LYS A 59 -2.62 17.25 2.33
N GLY A 60 -2.00 16.72 1.28
CA GLY A 60 -0.67 16.12 1.38
C GLY A 60 -0.49 15.02 0.35
N GLU A 61 -0.23 15.45 -0.88
CA GLU A 61 0.35 14.75 -2.03
C GLU A 61 0.50 13.23 -1.90
N MET A 62 -0.21 12.50 -2.78
CA MET A 62 0.10 11.12 -3.09
C MET A 62 1.62 10.96 -3.20
N CYS A 63 2.20 10.12 -2.35
CA CYS A 63 3.64 10.05 -2.20
C CYS A 63 4.25 9.32 -3.40
N LYS A 64 4.81 10.08 -4.34
CA LYS A 64 5.47 9.56 -5.55
C LYS A 64 6.91 9.16 -5.24
N LEU A 65 7.13 7.91 -4.84
CA LEU A 65 8.46 7.42 -4.45
C LEU A 65 9.47 7.52 -5.59
N ASN A 66 9.03 7.33 -6.85
CA ASN A 66 9.90 7.48 -8.02
C ASN A 66 10.44 8.90 -8.20
N ALA A 67 9.69 9.92 -7.76
CA ALA A 67 10.16 11.30 -7.82
C ALA A 67 11.27 11.58 -6.80
N LEU A 68 11.31 10.82 -5.70
CA LEU A 68 12.29 10.98 -4.62
C LEU A 68 13.53 10.10 -4.82
N LEU A 69 13.35 8.90 -5.36
CA LEU A 69 14.37 7.84 -5.36
C LEU A 69 14.75 7.35 -6.77
N GLY A 70 14.11 7.87 -7.81
CA GLY A 70 14.28 7.40 -9.18
C GLY A 70 13.47 6.13 -9.48
N GLN A 71 13.66 5.57 -10.67
CA GLN A 71 12.92 4.39 -11.12
C GLN A 71 13.65 3.11 -10.70
N VAL A 72 13.06 2.37 -9.77
CA VAL A 72 13.64 1.13 -9.20
C VAL A 72 13.10 -0.15 -9.88
N GLY A 73 12.35 -0.02 -10.98
CA GLY A 73 11.83 -1.12 -11.79
C GLY A 73 11.04 -2.13 -10.96
N ASN A 74 11.35 -3.41 -11.11
CA ASN A 74 10.69 -4.53 -10.42
C ASN A 74 10.79 -4.47 -8.87
N ALA A 75 11.65 -3.62 -8.30
CA ALA A 75 11.73 -3.41 -6.86
C ALA A 75 10.71 -2.37 -6.35
N SER A 76 9.98 -1.69 -7.25
CA SER A 76 9.03 -0.62 -6.91
C SER A 76 7.99 -1.06 -5.87
N PRO A 77 7.30 -2.21 -6.03
CA PRO A 77 6.31 -2.63 -5.03
C PRO A 77 6.91 -2.84 -3.64
N TRP A 78 8.11 -3.41 -3.56
CA TRP A 78 8.81 -3.66 -2.28
C TRP A 78 9.22 -2.36 -1.59
N LEU A 79 9.70 -1.38 -2.35
CA LEU A 79 10.05 -0.06 -1.83
C LEU A 79 8.82 0.65 -1.26
N GLY A 80 7.69 0.59 -1.96
CA GLY A 80 6.44 1.17 -1.47
C GLY A 80 5.91 0.48 -0.23
N ILE A 81 6.00 -0.85 -0.14
CA ILE A 81 5.68 -1.61 1.07
C ILE A 81 6.56 -1.15 2.24
N ALA A 82 7.88 -1.08 2.05
CA ALA A 82 8.81 -0.66 3.09
C ALA A 82 8.50 0.76 3.61
N ALA A 83 8.23 1.71 2.71
CA ALA A 83 7.88 3.08 3.07
C ALA A 83 6.55 3.17 3.84
N ALA A 84 5.51 2.49 3.36
CA ALA A 84 4.21 2.44 4.02
C ALA A 84 4.29 1.76 5.40
N SER A 85 5.02 0.64 5.51
CA SER A 85 5.26 -0.04 6.78
C SER A 85 6.02 0.81 7.78
N GLN A 86 7.01 1.59 7.33
CA GLN A 86 7.73 2.53 8.19
C GLN A 86 6.78 3.62 8.73
N LYS A 87 5.86 4.13 7.92
CA LYS A 87 4.85 5.09 8.40
C LYS A 87 3.86 4.49 9.39
N ILE A 88 3.42 3.26 9.15
CA ILE A 88 2.61 2.51 10.11
C ILE A 88 3.36 2.36 11.45
N LYS A 89 4.66 2.03 11.40
CA LYS A 89 5.51 1.93 12.60
C LYS A 89 5.64 3.26 13.35
N GLU A 90 5.60 4.39 12.63
CA GLU A 90 5.59 5.74 13.20
C GLU A 90 4.22 6.16 13.77
N GLY A 91 3.20 5.29 13.70
CA GLY A 91 1.87 5.51 14.27
C GLY A 91 0.79 5.88 13.25
N ALA A 92 1.10 5.86 11.95
CA ALA A 92 0.09 6.07 10.92
C ALA A 92 -0.90 4.89 10.84
N GLY A 93 -2.14 5.19 10.46
CA GLY A 93 -3.19 4.21 10.19
C GLY A 93 -3.00 3.46 8.88
N PRO A 94 -4.07 2.84 8.35
CA PRO A 94 -4.02 2.12 7.07
C PRO A 94 -3.49 2.95 5.91
N GLN A 95 -2.70 2.31 5.05
CA GLN A 95 -2.05 2.92 3.88
C GLN A 95 -2.54 2.22 2.61
N PHE A 96 -2.63 2.95 1.50
CA PHE A 96 -2.98 2.40 0.19
C PHE A 96 -1.86 2.67 -0.81
N MET A 97 -1.56 1.74 -1.71
CA MET A 97 -0.49 1.88 -2.68
C MET A 97 -0.93 1.47 -4.09
N PHE A 98 -0.54 2.28 -5.08
CA PHE A 98 -0.46 1.88 -6.48
C PHE A 98 1.00 1.55 -6.82
N SER A 99 1.22 0.37 -7.40
CA SER A 99 2.56 -0.07 -7.82
C SER A 99 2.55 -0.64 -9.24
N GLY A 100 3.65 -0.47 -9.97
CA GLY A 100 3.85 -1.05 -11.30
C GLY A 100 5.34 -1.24 -11.61
N ASP A 101 5.64 -1.66 -12.83
CA ASP A 101 7.01 -1.96 -13.28
C ASP A 101 7.66 -0.80 -14.07
N GLY A 102 6.94 0.32 -14.22
CA GLY A 102 7.44 1.58 -14.78
C GLY A 102 7.01 1.89 -16.21
N GLY A 103 6.38 0.95 -16.91
CA GLY A 103 5.79 1.16 -18.24
C GLY A 103 4.39 1.75 -18.18
N VAL A 104 4.02 2.50 -19.24
CA VAL A 104 2.67 3.06 -19.39
C VAL A 104 1.62 1.98 -19.67
N GLU A 105 2.01 0.92 -20.37
CA GLU A 105 1.18 -0.23 -20.72
C GLU A 105 1.18 -1.32 -19.64
N ASP A 106 2.00 -1.17 -18.59
CA ASP A 106 2.07 -2.17 -17.53
C ASP A 106 0.83 -2.08 -16.65
N GLY A 107 0.22 -3.23 -16.37
CA GLY A 107 -0.84 -3.31 -15.35
C GLY A 107 -0.32 -2.81 -14.01
N LEU A 108 -1.13 -2.04 -13.28
CA LEU A 108 -0.78 -1.66 -11.90
C LEU A 108 -1.42 -2.63 -10.90
N TRP A 109 -0.81 -2.66 -9.73
CA TRP A 109 -1.33 -3.33 -8.56
C TRP A 109 -1.77 -2.32 -7.52
N CYS A 110 -2.89 -2.64 -6.87
CA CYS A 110 -3.39 -1.97 -5.69
C CYS A 110 -3.06 -2.82 -4.46
N THR A 111 -2.59 -2.20 -3.39
CA THR A 111 -2.29 -2.90 -2.13
C THR A 111 -2.69 -2.03 -0.96
N VAL A 112 -3.35 -2.63 0.03
CA VAL A 112 -3.64 -2.00 1.32
C VAL A 112 -2.70 -2.58 2.37
N LEU A 113 -2.08 -1.71 3.16
CA LEU A 113 -1.28 -2.10 4.31
C LEU A 113 -1.97 -1.59 5.58
N THR A 114 -2.19 -2.47 6.54
CA THR A 114 -2.83 -2.14 7.81
C THR A 114 -1.86 -2.29 8.98
N PRO A 115 -1.98 -1.46 10.02
CA PRO A 115 -1.26 -1.70 11.27
C PRO A 115 -1.56 -3.09 11.81
N ALA A 116 -0.51 -3.87 12.08
CA ALA A 116 -0.67 -5.15 12.74
C ALA A 116 -1.20 -4.92 14.16
N PRO A 117 -2.14 -5.75 14.66
CA PRO A 117 -2.49 -5.75 16.06
C PRO A 117 -1.24 -5.91 16.92
N PRO A 118 -1.17 -5.31 18.12
CA PRO A 118 -0.07 -5.55 19.03
C PRO A 118 0.10 -7.05 19.24
N LEU A 119 1.30 -7.58 18.97
CA LEU A 119 1.61 -8.95 19.33
C LEU A 119 1.50 -9.03 20.85
N LEU A 120 0.49 -9.74 21.35
CA LEU A 120 0.42 -10.08 22.76
C LEU A 120 1.73 -10.80 23.08
N LYS A 121 2.58 -10.19 23.91
CA LYS A 121 3.74 -10.88 24.46
C LYS A 121 3.18 -12.06 25.24
N GLN A 122 3.26 -13.27 24.67
CA GLN A 122 2.99 -14.45 25.45
C GLN A 122 3.98 -14.43 26.61
N GLY A 123 3.46 -14.23 27.81
CA GLY A 123 4.26 -14.30 29.02
C GLY A 123 4.92 -15.66 29.06
N VAL A 124 6.24 -15.69 28.97
CA VAL A 124 7.00 -16.87 29.39
C VAL A 124 6.70 -17.02 30.89
N SER A 125 5.76 -17.89 31.22
CA SER A 125 5.59 -18.38 32.58
C SER A 125 6.85 -19.14 32.94
N ALA A 126 7.68 -18.53 33.78
CA ALA A 126 8.81 -19.21 34.40
C ALA A 126 8.27 -20.24 35.39
N ALA A 127 7.85 -21.40 34.89
CA ALA A 127 7.46 -22.53 35.71
C ALA A 127 8.70 -23.36 36.08
N GLY A 128 9.14 -23.20 37.33
CA GLY A 128 9.70 -24.25 38.18
C GLY A 128 11.11 -24.72 37.87
N ALA A 129 12.11 -24.18 38.58
CA ALA A 129 13.30 -24.95 38.90
C ALA A 129 12.95 -25.96 40.02
N PRO A 130 13.31 -27.25 39.92
CA PRO A 130 13.14 -28.18 41.02
C PRO A 130 14.20 -27.91 42.10
N ASP A 131 13.73 -27.72 43.33
CA ASP A 131 14.54 -27.71 44.55
C ASP A 131 15.05 -29.14 44.79
N VAL A 132 16.36 -29.34 44.69
CA VAL A 132 17.03 -30.61 45.00
C VAL A 132 17.68 -30.46 46.37
N ARG A 133 17.08 -31.10 47.37
CA ARG A 133 17.73 -31.39 48.65
C ARG A 133 18.59 -32.64 48.55
#